data_AF-A0A963HAR3-F1
#
_entry.id   AF-A0A963HAR3-F1
#
_cell.length_a   1.000
_cell.length_b   1.000
_cell.length_c   1.000
_cell.angle_alpha   90.00
_cell.angle_beta   90.00
_cell.angle_gamma   90.00
#
_symmetry.space_group_name_H-M   'P 1'
#
loop_
_entity.id
_entity.type
_entity.pdbx_description
1 polymer ?
#
loop_
_entity_poly.entity_id
_entity_poly.type
_entity_poly.pdbx_seq_one_letter_code
_entity_poly.pdbx_strand_id
1 'polypeptide(L)' 'VLMTALVAAFALLPLLLSADAPGKEVLHPVAVVIFGGLISSTLLDSLLTPLMFWLWGKPALERLLAAHDSESF' A
#
# COMPACT_ATOMS: atom_id res chain seq x y z
N VAL A 1 -3.54 4.26 -1.35
CA VAL A 1 -3.27 3.13 -0.42
C VAL A 1 -3.46 3.48 1.05
N LEU A 2 -3.12 4.69 1.50
CA LEU A 2 -3.16 5.04 2.93
C LEU A 2 -4.58 4.96 3.53
N MET A 3 -5.59 5.55 2.88
CA MET A 3 -6.98 5.52 3.34
C MET A 3 -7.50 4.08 3.51
N THR A 4 -7.26 3.24 2.50
CA THR A 4 -7.70 1.84 2.50
C THR A 4 -6.93 0.99 3.52
N ALA A 5 -5.63 1.25 3.70
CA ALA A 5 -4.81 0.57 4.70
C ALA A 5 -5.24 0.92 6.13
N LEU A 6 -5.55 2.19 6.42
CA LEU A 6 -6.03 2.60 7.74
C LEU A 6 -7.37 1.93 8.08
N VAL A 7 -8.31 1.89 7.13
CA VAL A 7 -9.61 1.22 7.32
C VAL A 7 -9.43 -0.27 7.64
N ALA A 8 -8.58 -0.97 6.87
CA ALA A 8 -8.30 -2.39 7.11
C ALA A 8 -7.59 -2.61 8.46
N ALA A 9 -6.64 -1.74 8.83
CA ALA A 9 -5.93 -1.80 10.10
C ALA A 9 -6.89 -1.66 11.30
N PHE A 10 -7.82 -0.70 11.25
CA PHE A 10 -8.84 -0.53 12.29
C PHE A 10 -9.80 -1.71 12.39
N ALA A 11 -10.20 -2.31 11.27
CA ALA A 11 -11.05 -3.49 11.27
C ALA A 11 -10.38 -4.74 11.88
N LEU A 12 -9.07 -4.87 11.73
CA LEU A 12 -8.28 -6.01 12.24
C LEU A 12 -7.88 -5.84 13.71
N LEU A 13 -7.79 -4.60 14.21
CA LEU A 13 -7.41 -4.28 15.58
C LEU A 13 -8.20 -5.06 16.68
N PRO A 14 -9.54 -5.13 16.66
CA PRO A 14 -10.28 -5.89 17.69
C PRO A 14 -10.04 -7.40 17.61
N LEU A 15 -9.74 -7.94 16.42
CA LEU A 15 -9.42 -9.37 16.24
C LEU A 15 -8.04 -9.72 16.81
N LEU A 16 -7.09 -8.79 16.73
CA LEU A 16 -5.76 -8.92 17.35
C LEU A 16 -5.85 -8.88 18.88
N LEU A 17 -6.72 -8.05 19.43
CA LEU A 17 -6.87 -7.86 20.88
C LEU A 17 -7.71 -8.96 21.56
N SER A 18 -8.55 -9.69 20.81
CA SER A 18 -9.48 -10.70 21.34
C SER A 18 -8.92 -12.12 21.22
N ALA A 19 -7.68 -12.34 21.69
CA ALA A 19 -6.97 -13.61 21.54
C ALA A 19 -7.49 -14.76 22.45
N ASP A 20 -8.14 -14.44 23.57
CA ASP A 20 -8.42 -15.39 24.66
C ASP A 20 -9.79 -16.12 24.59
N ALA A 21 -10.60 -15.89 23.55
CA ALA A 21 -11.92 -16.53 23.45
C ALA A 21 -11.85 -17.90 22.72
N PRO A 22 -12.43 -18.98 23.27
CA PRO A 22 -12.46 -20.29 22.60
C PRO A 22 -13.15 -20.19 21.24
N GLY A 23 -12.50 -20.69 20.18
CA GLY A 23 -12.93 -20.54 18.78
C GLY A 23 -12.18 -19.45 17.97
N LYS A 24 -11.26 -18.69 18.60
CA LYS A 24 -10.42 -17.67 17.93
C LYS A 24 -8.97 -18.11 17.65
N GLU A 25 -8.64 -19.35 17.97
CA GLU A 25 -7.29 -19.93 17.88
C GLU A 25 -6.67 -19.85 16.48
N VAL A 26 -7.49 -19.92 15.43
CA VAL A 26 -7.04 -19.77 14.03
C VAL A 26 -7.12 -18.31 13.56
N LEU A 27 -8.11 -17.56 14.06
CA LEU A 27 -8.37 -16.18 13.64
C LEU A 27 -7.29 -15.20 14.12
N HIS A 28 -6.72 -15.43 15.30
CA HIS A 28 -5.64 -14.61 15.82
C HIS A 28 -4.36 -14.67 14.95
N PRO A 29 -3.75 -15.84 14.67
CA PRO A 29 -2.57 -15.91 13.80
C PRO A 29 -2.83 -15.36 12.39
N VAL A 30 -4.02 -15.61 11.83
CA VAL A 30 -4.39 -15.05 10.51
C VAL A 30 -4.48 -13.52 10.57
N ALA A 31 -5.09 -12.94 11.61
CA ALA A 31 -5.17 -11.49 11.77
C ALA A 31 -3.77 -10.84 11.90
N VAL A 32 -2.85 -11.48 12.63
CA VAL A 32 -1.45 -11.02 12.78
C VAL A 32 -0.74 -10.98 11.43
N VAL A 33 -0.86 -12.04 10.62
CA VAL A 33 -0.23 -12.11 9.29
C VAL A 33 -0.80 -11.05 8.35
N ILE A 34 -2.13 -10.87 8.32
CA ILE A 34 -2.76 -9.86 7.47
C ILE A 34 -2.34 -8.45 7.88
N PHE A 35 -2.33 -8.16 9.19
CA PHE A 35 -1.92 -6.85 9.69
C PHE A 35 -0.46 -6.52 9.37
N GLY A 36 0.45 -7.49 9.57
CA GLY A 36 1.86 -7.34 9.18
C GLY A 36 2.06 -7.18 7.68
N GLY A 37 1.33 -7.95 6.86
CA GLY A 37 1.32 -7.85 5.41
C GLY A 37 0.80 -6.49 4.92
N LEU A 38 -0.22 -5.94 5.57
CA LEU A 38 -0.79 -4.64 5.26
C LEU A 38 0.20 -3.50 5.49
N ILE A 39 0.88 -3.50 6.65
CA ILE A 39 1.92 -2.49 6.93
C ILE A 39 3.07 -2.61 5.92
N SER A 40 3.55 -3.84 5.71
CA SER A 40 4.68 -4.10 4.80
C SER A 40 4.37 -3.71 3.36
N SER A 41 3.19 -4.08 2.86
CA SER A 41 2.75 -3.73 1.50
C SER A 41 2.50 -2.24 1.33
N THR A 42 2.00 -1.53 2.34
CA THR A 42 1.79 -0.07 2.27
C THR A 42 3.11 0.68 2.21
N LEU A 43 4.09 0.27 3.04
CA LEU A 43 5.45 0.80 3.00
C LEU A 43 6.12 0.51 1.66
N LEU A 44 6.03 -0.75 1.22
CA LEU A 44 6.60 -1.17 -0.05
C LEU A 44 5.97 -0.37 -1.20
N ASP A 45 4.65 -0.26 -1.29
CA ASP A 45 3.96 0.51 -2.34
C ASP A 45 4.38 1.99 -2.35
N SER A 46 4.45 2.62 -1.18
CA SER A 46 4.85 4.03 -1.05
C SER A 46 6.30 4.28 -1.50
N LEU A 47 7.19 3.30 -1.35
CA LEU A 47 8.59 3.38 -1.78
C LEU A 47 8.79 2.91 -3.23
N LEU A 48 8.09 1.86 -3.63
CA LEU A 48 8.24 1.21 -4.92
C LEU A 48 7.67 2.09 -6.04
N THR A 49 6.52 2.74 -5.81
CA THR A 49 5.90 3.64 -6.79
C THR A 49 6.84 4.76 -7.28
N PRO A 50 7.45 5.59 -6.40
CA PRO A 50 8.40 6.61 -6.85
C PRO A 50 9.69 6.00 -7.42
N LEU A 51 10.16 4.88 -6.89
CA LEU A 51 11.35 4.21 -7.38
C LEU A 51 11.16 3.73 -8.83
N MET A 52 10.03 3.08 -9.12
CA MET A 52 9.67 2.62 -10.45
C MET A 52 9.49 3.78 -11.42
N PHE A 53 8.86 4.89 -10.98
CA PHE A 53 8.76 6.09 -11.79
C PHE A 53 10.14 6.69 -12.11
N TRP A 54 11.07 6.67 -11.17
CA TRP A 54 12.42 7.20 -11.41
C TRP A 54 13.23 6.33 -12.36
N LEU A 55 13.10 5.00 -12.26
CA LEU A 55 13.80 4.03 -13.10
C LEU A 55 13.28 3.99 -14.54
N TRP A 56 11.96 4.05 -14.74
CA TRP A 56 11.34 3.84 -16.07
C TRP A 56 10.46 5.00 -16.56
N GLY A 57 10.04 5.89 -15.66
CA GLY A 57 9.11 6.99 -15.97
C GLY A 57 9.75 8.22 -16.60
N LYS A 58 11.06 8.43 -16.44
CA LYS A 58 11.80 9.56 -17.07
C LYS A 58 11.55 9.71 -18.58
N PRO A 59 11.78 8.69 -19.43
CA PRO A 59 11.58 8.85 -20.87
C PRO A 59 10.11 9.04 -21.27
N ALA A 60 9.16 8.56 -20.46
CA ALA A 60 7.74 8.83 -20.69
C ALA A 60 7.38 10.29 -20.33
N LEU A 61 7.93 10.81 -19.23
CA LEU A 61 7.74 12.19 -18.79
C LEU A 61 8.33 13.18 -19.79
N GLU A 62 9.55 12.93 -20.29
CA GLU A 62 10.22 13.79 -21.28
C GLU A 62 9.42 13.90 -22.59
N ARG A 63 8.81 12.80 -23.04
CA ARG A 63 7.94 12.80 -24.24
C ARG A 63 6.67 13.64 -24.04
N LEU A 64 6.06 13.59 -22.85
CA LEU A 64 4.87 14.38 -22.53
C LEU A 64 5.18 15.88 -22.44
N LEU A 65 6.31 16.23 -21.82
CA LEU A 65 6.77 17.63 -21.74
C LEU A 65 7.06 18.20 -23.13
N ALA A 66 7.77 17.45 -23.99
CA ALA A 66 8.05 17.88 -25.36
C ALA A 66 6.79 18.06 -26.23
N ALA A 67 5.76 17.22 -26.03
CA ALA A 67 4.48 17.36 -26.71
C ALA A 67 3.69 18.60 -26.24
N HIS A 68 3.74 18.92 -24.94
CA HIS A 68 3.06 20.11 -24.40
C HIS A 68 3.69 21.42 -24.90
N ASP A 69 5.03 21.49 -24.97
CA ASP A 69 5.72 22.66 -25.53
C ASP A 69 5.40 22.88 -27.01
N SER A 70 5.11 21.83 -27.78
CA SER A 70 4.79 21.95 -29.21
C SER A 70 3.34 22.34 -29.51
N GLU A 71 2.42 22.21 -28.56
CA GLU A 71 1.04 22.73 -28.67
C GLU A 71 0.92 24.18 -28.18
N SER A 72 1.92 24.70 -27.46
CA SER A 72 1.96 26.08 -26.94
C SER A 72 2.50 27.12 -27.94
N PHE A 73 2.92 26.72 -29.14
CA PHE A 73 3.41 27.58 -30.23
C PHE A 73 2.55 27.45 -31.48
#